data_AF-A0A2E2M6C6-F1
#
_entry.id   AF-A0A2E2M6C6-F1
#
_cell.length_a   1.000
_cell.length_b   1.000
_cell.length_c   1.000
_cell.angle_alpha   90.00
_cell.angle_beta   90.00
_cell.angle_gamma   90.00
#
_symmetry.space_group_name_H-M   'P 1'
#
loop_
_entity.id
_entity.type
_entity.pdbx_description
1 polymer ?
#
loop_
_entity_poly.entity_id
_entity_poly.type
_entity_poly.pdbx_seq_one_letter_code
_entity_poly.pdbx_strand_id
1 'polypeptide(L)'
;MKMLLPMAALACASLFASVAAAESYRCGDPNVGINVTVDIAPDKGVGGFDGMGRGGLLTPDGQGAWLNKEAGVRFIPVQVPPVVFLGGEQFSCQDAAADPSNLGTAAPGQVPDDGNPPMPGTPGEETDINAPGRSLGGKLREGPGTEYPDIASLPEGMPLILYSNSHVEFNGFEWFRVVLSDGRVGYQWGGILCSEDQELPGLLRMCGATN
;
A
#
# COMPACT_ATOMS: atom_id res chain seq x y z
N MET A 1 28.83 -60.96 -19.23
CA MET A 1 27.60 -61.21 -18.43
C MET A 1 27.36 -60.00 -17.54
N LYS A 2 26.13 -59.45 -17.57
CA LYS A 2 25.49 -58.54 -16.58
C LYS A 2 26.24 -57.25 -16.21
N MET A 3 25.69 -56.06 -16.04
CA MET A 3 24.38 -55.39 -16.17
C MET A 3 24.73 -53.95 -15.65
N LEU A 4 24.58 -52.90 -16.45
CA LEU A 4 23.54 -51.87 -16.29
C LEU A 4 23.39 -51.30 -14.86
N LEU A 5 23.87 -50.07 -14.59
CA LEU A 5 23.05 -48.84 -14.49
C LEU A 5 23.90 -47.59 -14.16
N PRO A 6 23.54 -46.40 -14.68
CA PRO A 6 24.20 -45.13 -14.38
C PRO A 6 23.52 -44.41 -13.19
N MET A 7 24.27 -43.92 -12.22
CA MET A 7 23.75 -42.94 -11.26
C MET A 7 23.84 -41.55 -11.88
N ALA A 8 22.67 -41.04 -12.30
CA ALA A 8 22.46 -39.67 -12.68
C ALA A 8 22.77 -38.74 -11.49
N ALA A 9 23.81 -37.92 -11.63
CA ALA A 9 24.03 -36.77 -10.76
C ALA A 9 23.07 -35.66 -11.20
N LEU A 10 21.84 -35.71 -10.70
CA LEU A 10 20.89 -34.60 -10.81
C LEU A 10 21.33 -33.53 -9.80
N ALA A 11 22.24 -32.64 -10.21
CA ALA A 11 22.52 -31.44 -9.44
C ALA A 11 21.32 -30.50 -9.62
N CYS A 12 20.42 -30.49 -8.63
CA CYS A 12 19.35 -29.51 -8.51
C CYS A 12 19.95 -28.11 -8.59
N ALA A 13 19.69 -27.41 -9.69
CA ALA A 13 19.78 -25.96 -9.73
C ALA A 13 18.72 -25.42 -8.77
N SER A 14 19.10 -25.18 -7.52
CA SER A 14 18.31 -24.41 -6.58
C SER A 14 18.33 -22.95 -7.04
N LEU A 15 17.47 -22.66 -8.02
CA LEU A 15 16.93 -21.32 -8.27
C LEU A 15 16.11 -20.96 -7.03
N PHE A 16 16.77 -20.45 -5.99
CA PHE A 16 16.08 -19.58 -5.05
C PHE A 16 15.79 -18.31 -5.84
N ALA A 17 14.66 -18.31 -6.54
CA ALA A 17 13.98 -17.06 -6.82
C ALA A 17 13.57 -16.53 -5.44
N SER A 18 14.46 -15.74 -4.84
CA SER A 18 14.06 -14.83 -3.79
C SER A 18 13.05 -13.91 -4.46
N VAL A 19 11.77 -14.26 -4.36
CA VAL A 19 10.71 -13.29 -4.55
C VAL A 19 11.00 -12.27 -3.45
N ALA A 20 11.69 -11.19 -3.80
CA ALA A 20 11.83 -10.05 -2.90
C ALA A 20 10.41 -9.57 -2.67
N ALA A 21 9.87 -9.93 -1.51
CA ALA A 21 8.54 -9.55 -1.09
C ALA A 21 8.48 -8.01 -1.01
N ALA A 22 7.27 -7.45 -0.98
CA ALA A 22 7.14 -6.04 -0.63
C ALA A 22 7.87 -5.79 0.70
N GLU A 23 8.79 -4.83 0.69
CA GLU A 23 9.60 -4.45 1.84
C GLU A 23 9.01 -3.16 2.42
N SER A 24 8.69 -3.18 3.72
CA SER A 24 8.11 -2.04 4.43
C SER A 24 9.13 -1.47 5.42
N TYR A 25 9.26 -0.15 5.43
CA TYR A 25 10.21 0.59 6.25
C TYR A 25 9.51 1.67 7.04
N ARG A 26 9.86 1.80 8.32
CA ARG A 26 9.42 2.90 9.18
C ARG A 26 10.56 3.89 9.33
N CYS A 27 10.35 5.09 8.81
CA CYS A 27 11.34 6.15 8.70
C CYS A 27 10.94 7.36 9.53
N GLY A 28 11.93 8.02 10.14
CA GLY A 28 11.70 9.25 10.89
C GLY A 28 12.36 9.24 12.25
N ASP A 29 11.97 10.20 13.07
CA ASP A 29 12.39 10.30 14.46
C ASP A 29 11.15 10.64 15.32
N PRO A 30 10.72 9.71 16.19
CA PRO A 30 9.53 9.91 17.02
C PRO A 30 9.70 11.06 18.01
N ASN A 31 10.94 11.45 18.36
CA ASN A 31 11.21 12.56 19.29
C ASN A 31 10.89 13.93 18.67
N VAL A 32 10.87 14.01 17.34
CA VAL A 32 10.54 15.23 16.58
C VAL A 32 9.24 15.11 15.80
N GLY A 33 8.48 14.03 16.00
CA GLY A 33 7.16 13.82 15.41
C GLY A 33 7.16 13.45 13.92
N ILE A 34 8.31 13.02 13.38
CA ILE A 34 8.42 12.59 11.98
C ILE A 34 8.18 11.08 11.94
N ASN A 35 7.14 10.66 11.21
CA ASN A 35 6.80 9.27 10.97
C ASN A 35 6.35 9.11 9.51
N VAL A 36 7.13 8.35 8.75
CA VAL A 36 6.89 8.04 7.34
C VAL A 36 7.06 6.54 7.14
N THR A 37 6.07 5.90 6.56
CA THR A 37 6.17 4.53 6.06
C THR A 37 6.61 4.57 4.61
N VAL A 38 7.52 3.68 4.24
CA VAL A 38 7.94 3.47 2.86
C VAL A 38 7.77 2.01 2.50
N ASP A 39 6.99 1.74 1.46
CA ASP A 39 6.75 0.40 0.94
C ASP A 39 7.36 0.31 -0.46
N ILE A 40 8.23 -0.67 -0.69
CA ILE A 40 8.81 -0.90 -2.01
C ILE A 40 8.58 -2.35 -2.46
N ALA A 41 8.29 -2.53 -3.73
CA ALA A 41 8.30 -3.81 -4.43
C ALA A 41 9.34 -3.72 -5.55
N PRO A 42 10.62 -4.02 -5.26
CA PRO A 42 11.71 -3.86 -6.22
C PRO A 42 11.53 -4.68 -7.50
N ASP A 43 10.94 -5.86 -7.39
CA ASP A 43 10.61 -6.77 -8.49
C ASP A 43 9.57 -6.17 -9.45
N LYS A 44 8.63 -5.39 -8.91
CA LYS A 44 7.57 -4.71 -9.66
C LYS A 44 7.96 -3.29 -10.08
N GLY A 45 9.07 -2.76 -9.55
CA GLY A 45 9.50 -1.38 -9.80
C GLY A 45 8.54 -0.33 -9.27
N VAL A 46 7.70 -0.69 -8.29
CA VAL A 46 6.72 0.21 -7.67
C VAL A 46 7.05 0.40 -6.20
N GLY A 47 6.84 1.60 -5.70
CA GLY A 47 6.96 1.92 -4.29
C GLY A 47 6.03 3.06 -3.92
N GLY A 48 5.79 3.22 -2.64
CA GLY A 48 4.98 4.28 -2.06
C GLY A 48 5.61 4.79 -0.78
N PHE A 49 5.27 6.01 -0.41
CA PHE A 49 5.49 6.52 0.93
C PHE A 49 4.18 7.10 1.46
N ASP A 50 3.99 7.01 2.77
CA ASP A 50 2.87 7.62 3.48
C ASP A 50 3.35 8.16 4.83
N GLY A 51 2.98 9.40 5.15
CA GLY A 51 3.36 10.03 6.41
C GLY A 51 3.12 11.53 6.43
N MET A 52 2.91 12.07 7.63
CA MET A 52 2.69 13.52 7.86
C MET A 52 1.52 14.11 7.03
N GLY A 53 0.45 13.32 6.83
CA GLY A 53 -0.73 13.74 6.06
C GLY A 53 -0.49 13.84 4.55
N ARG A 54 0.59 13.24 4.04
CA ARG A 54 0.92 13.18 2.63
C ARG A 54 1.38 11.77 2.26
N GLY A 55 1.23 11.42 1.00
CA GLY A 55 1.74 10.18 0.46
C GLY A 55 1.90 10.28 -1.05
N GLY A 56 2.58 9.32 -1.64
CA GLY A 56 2.80 9.32 -3.08
C GLY A 56 3.63 8.14 -3.55
N LEU A 57 3.63 7.94 -4.86
CA LEU A 57 4.42 6.89 -5.48
C LEU A 57 5.90 7.27 -5.47
N LEU A 58 6.74 6.27 -5.25
CA LEU A 58 8.17 6.33 -5.45
C LEU A 58 8.53 5.59 -6.72
N THR A 59 9.37 6.21 -7.54
CA THR A 59 9.93 5.60 -8.75
C THR A 59 11.40 5.24 -8.50
N PRO A 60 11.86 4.05 -8.90
CA PRO A 60 13.27 3.72 -8.79
C PRO A 60 14.11 4.64 -9.69
N ASP A 61 15.25 5.09 -9.19
CA ASP A 61 16.20 5.93 -9.92
C ASP A 61 17.18 5.13 -10.80
N GLY A 62 17.16 3.81 -10.69
CA GLY A 62 18.07 2.89 -11.36
C GLY A 62 19.47 2.78 -10.72
N GLN A 63 19.72 3.51 -9.63
CA GLN A 63 20.97 3.51 -8.85
C GLN A 63 20.77 3.02 -7.41
N GLY A 64 19.58 2.48 -7.10
CA GLY A 64 19.25 1.90 -5.80
C GLY A 64 18.53 2.86 -4.85
N ALA A 65 18.06 4.02 -5.33
CA ALA A 65 17.16 4.91 -4.60
C ALA A 65 15.77 4.95 -5.24
N TRP A 66 14.82 5.41 -4.44
CA TRP A 66 13.40 5.52 -4.76
C TRP A 66 12.97 6.97 -4.56
N LEU A 67 12.36 7.58 -5.58
CA LEU A 67 12.20 9.02 -5.65
C LEU A 67 10.75 9.43 -5.85
N ASN A 68 10.32 10.46 -5.13
CA ASN A 68 9.19 11.31 -5.50
C ASN A 68 9.68 12.76 -5.53
N LYS A 69 9.90 13.30 -6.75
CA LYS A 69 10.44 14.66 -6.92
C LYS A 69 9.45 15.74 -6.50
N GLU A 70 8.16 15.48 -6.65
CA GLU A 70 7.08 16.44 -6.35
C GLU A 70 6.93 16.65 -4.85
N ALA A 71 7.02 15.56 -4.08
CA ALA A 71 6.99 15.57 -2.62
C ALA A 71 8.38 15.79 -1.99
N GLY A 72 9.45 15.86 -2.80
CA GLY A 72 10.82 16.00 -2.31
C GLY A 72 11.29 14.81 -1.47
N VAL A 73 10.80 13.61 -1.78
CA VAL A 73 11.13 12.36 -1.07
C VAL A 73 12.18 11.57 -1.84
N ARG A 74 13.20 11.10 -1.13
CA ARG A 74 14.18 10.14 -1.66
C ARG A 74 14.46 9.07 -0.63
N PHE A 75 14.14 7.83 -0.91
CA PHE A 75 14.42 6.69 -0.05
C PHE A 75 15.60 5.86 -0.60
N ILE A 76 16.48 5.40 0.29
CA ILE A 76 17.68 4.60 -0.06
C ILE A 76 17.70 3.34 0.81
N PRO A 77 17.16 2.21 0.32
CA PRO A 77 17.09 0.94 1.07
C PRO A 77 18.47 0.31 1.32
N VAL A 78 19.44 0.56 0.44
CA VAL A 78 20.76 -0.10 0.48
C VAL A 78 21.74 0.47 1.51
N GLN A 79 21.39 1.56 2.19
CA GLN A 79 22.20 2.09 3.30
C GLN A 79 21.94 1.31 4.59
N VAL A 80 22.90 1.32 5.51
CA VAL A 80 22.79 0.63 6.81
C VAL A 80 23.00 1.66 7.93
N PRO A 81 21.92 2.13 8.61
CA PRO A 81 20.51 1.80 8.36
C PRO A 81 19.97 2.44 7.07
N PRO A 82 18.86 1.93 6.51
CA PRO A 82 18.20 2.57 5.38
C PRO A 82 17.80 4.01 5.73
N VAL A 83 17.73 4.89 4.74
CA VAL A 83 17.47 6.32 4.99
C VAL A 83 16.42 6.88 4.04
N VAL A 84 15.64 7.83 4.54
CA VAL A 84 14.76 8.68 3.72
C VAL A 84 15.21 10.13 3.82
N PHE A 85 15.16 10.84 2.70
CA PHE A 85 15.33 12.27 2.63
C PHE A 85 13.96 12.90 2.40
N LEU A 86 13.58 13.85 3.24
CA LEU A 86 12.34 14.61 3.16
C LEU A 86 12.72 16.09 3.02
N GLY A 87 12.47 16.68 1.86
CA GLY A 87 12.83 18.09 1.62
C GLY A 87 14.33 18.39 1.75
N GLY A 88 15.19 17.36 1.67
CA GLY A 88 16.65 17.47 1.84
C GLY A 88 17.18 17.12 3.23
N GLU A 89 16.31 16.89 4.21
CA GLU A 89 16.69 16.42 5.55
C GLU A 89 16.67 14.89 5.62
N GLN A 90 17.70 14.29 6.23
CA GLN A 90 17.88 12.83 6.29
C GLN A 90 17.31 12.26 7.59
N PHE A 91 16.52 11.20 7.45
CA PHE A 91 15.97 10.42 8.57
C PHE A 91 16.34 8.95 8.42
N SER A 92 16.59 8.29 9.54
CA SER A 92 16.86 6.84 9.56
C SER A 92 15.56 6.05 9.41
N CYS A 93 15.67 4.87 8.85
CA CYS A 93 14.58 3.92 8.69
C CYS A 93 14.91 2.59 9.35
N GLN A 94 13.87 1.89 9.78
CA GLN A 94 13.93 0.52 10.26
C GLN A 94 13.05 -0.36 9.38
N ASP A 95 13.57 -1.54 9.05
CA ASP A 95 12.80 -2.57 8.37
C ASP A 95 11.69 -3.07 9.31
N ALA A 96 10.44 -2.99 8.85
CA ALA A 96 9.27 -3.37 9.63
C ALA A 96 9.21 -4.89 9.91
N ALA A 97 9.91 -5.71 9.13
CA ALA A 97 10.03 -7.16 9.35
C ALA A 97 11.20 -7.53 10.29
N ALA A 98 12.17 -6.63 10.49
CA ALA A 98 13.37 -6.88 11.28
C ALA A 98 13.28 -6.41 12.74
N ASP A 99 12.12 -5.93 13.22
CA ASP A 99 11.93 -5.56 14.62
C ASP A 99 11.37 -6.74 15.45
N PRO A 100 12.21 -7.50 16.18
CA PRO A 100 11.75 -8.52 17.12
C PRO A 100 11.05 -7.94 18.37
N SER A 101 11.03 -6.61 18.54
CA SER A 101 10.36 -5.95 19.66
C SER A 101 8.84 -5.87 19.47
N ASN A 102 8.33 -6.25 18.30
CA ASN A 102 6.91 -6.33 18.02
C ASN A 102 6.45 -7.76 17.70
N LEU A 103 6.80 -8.71 18.57
CA LEU A 103 5.95 -9.86 18.84
C LEU A 103 4.69 -9.41 19.61
N GLY A 104 3.96 -8.45 19.02
CA GLY A 104 2.54 -8.29 19.24
C GLY A 104 1.86 -9.52 18.69
N THR A 105 1.85 -10.58 19.51
CA THR A 105 1.02 -11.75 19.28
C THR A 105 -0.40 -11.20 19.13
N ALA A 106 -0.92 -11.21 17.91
CA ALA A 106 -2.34 -11.10 17.66
C ALA A 106 -3.01 -12.30 18.33
N ALA A 107 -3.30 -12.18 19.62
CA ALA A 107 -4.27 -13.01 20.29
C ALA A 107 -5.65 -12.50 19.84
N PRO A 108 -6.55 -13.38 19.35
CA PRO A 108 -7.89 -12.96 18.98
C PRO A 108 -8.66 -12.57 20.26
N GLY A 109 -9.01 -11.29 20.36
CA GLY A 109 -10.12 -10.84 21.19
C GLY A 109 -9.81 -10.21 22.55
N GLN A 110 -9.06 -9.10 22.60
CA GLN A 110 -9.13 -8.20 23.75
C GLN A 110 -9.21 -6.72 23.31
N VAL A 111 -10.44 -6.25 23.13
CA VAL A 111 -10.78 -4.82 23.19
C VAL A 111 -10.74 -4.37 24.66
N PRO A 112 -10.11 -3.24 25.02
CA PRO A 112 -10.43 -2.56 26.26
C PRO A 112 -11.87 -2.05 26.16
N ASP A 113 -12.76 -2.67 26.93
CA ASP A 113 -14.17 -2.29 27.05
C ASP A 113 -14.30 -1.01 27.88
N ASP A 114 -14.06 0.13 27.22
CA ASP A 114 -14.32 1.47 27.76
C ASP A 114 -15.72 1.97 27.33
N GLY A 115 -16.74 1.10 27.29
CA GLY A 115 -18.17 1.45 27.40
C GLY A 115 -18.76 2.57 26.52
N ASN A 116 -18.05 3.06 25.51
CA ASN A 116 -18.48 4.16 24.64
C ASN A 116 -18.64 3.59 23.22
N PRO A 117 -19.82 3.72 22.58
CA PRO A 117 -20.00 3.21 21.22
C PRO A 117 -19.01 3.88 20.26
N PRO A 118 -18.35 3.13 19.35
CA PRO A 118 -17.44 3.72 18.39
C PRO A 118 -18.22 4.69 17.49
N MET A 119 -17.79 5.95 17.48
CA MET A 119 -18.26 6.95 16.54
C MET A 119 -17.81 6.58 15.12
N PRO A 120 -18.68 6.71 14.09
CA PRO A 120 -18.26 6.51 12.71
C PRO A 120 -17.35 7.67 12.28
N GLY A 121 -16.18 7.33 11.71
CA GLY A 121 -15.28 8.30 11.10
C GLY A 121 -14.06 8.71 11.92
N THR A 122 -13.38 7.77 12.59
CA THR A 122 -12.00 8.00 13.02
C THR A 122 -11.07 7.63 11.86
N PRO A 123 -10.37 8.59 11.21
CA PRO A 123 -9.34 8.29 10.22
C PRO A 123 -8.19 7.59 10.97
N GLY A 124 -8.04 6.28 10.80
CA GLY A 124 -7.00 5.54 11.52
C GLY A 124 -7.12 4.03 11.49
N GLU A 125 -8.28 3.48 11.13
CA GLU A 125 -8.45 2.03 10.95
C GLU A 125 -8.82 1.71 9.49
N GLU A 126 -7.98 2.14 8.55
CA GLU A 126 -8.11 1.68 7.18
C GLU A 126 -7.50 0.29 7.02
N THR A 127 -8.07 -0.53 6.14
CA THR A 127 -7.47 -1.81 5.78
C THR A 127 -6.76 -1.70 4.45
N ASP A 128 -5.46 -1.97 4.45
CA ASP A 128 -4.65 -1.99 3.24
C ASP A 128 -5.09 -3.13 2.31
N ILE A 129 -5.22 -2.81 1.03
CA ILE A 129 -5.69 -3.72 -0.02
C ILE A 129 -4.63 -3.86 -1.10
N ASN A 130 -4.08 -2.74 -1.58
CA ASN A 130 -3.08 -2.68 -2.64
C ASN A 130 -3.43 -3.53 -3.88
N ALA A 131 -4.63 -3.34 -4.43
CA ALA A 131 -5.13 -4.11 -5.56
C ALA A 131 -5.41 -3.25 -6.80
N PRO A 132 -5.22 -3.78 -8.02
CA PRO A 132 -5.62 -3.09 -9.23
C PRO A 132 -7.14 -2.99 -9.32
N GLY A 133 -7.61 -1.83 -9.80
CA GLY A 133 -9.03 -1.57 -10.00
C GLY A 133 -9.27 -0.50 -11.05
N ARG A 134 -10.55 -0.16 -11.23
CA ARG A 134 -10.99 0.90 -12.14
C ARG A 134 -12.05 1.77 -11.49
N SER A 135 -11.98 3.05 -11.80
CA SER A 135 -13.08 3.99 -11.61
C SER A 135 -14.14 3.73 -12.66
N LEU A 136 -15.40 3.62 -12.23
CA LEU A 136 -16.58 3.59 -13.10
C LEU A 136 -17.13 4.99 -13.39
N GLY A 137 -16.32 6.02 -13.12
CA GLY A 137 -16.63 7.43 -13.32
C GLY A 137 -16.82 8.17 -12.00
N GLY A 138 -16.99 9.48 -12.04
CA GLY A 138 -17.40 10.29 -10.89
C GLY A 138 -16.29 11.16 -10.30
N LYS A 139 -16.34 11.38 -8.98
CA LYS A 139 -15.47 12.33 -8.27
C LYS A 139 -14.44 11.61 -7.40
N LEU A 140 -13.21 12.11 -7.46
CA LEU A 140 -12.18 11.82 -6.48
C LEU A 140 -12.19 12.95 -5.43
N ARG A 141 -12.22 12.59 -4.15
CA ARG A 141 -12.34 13.54 -3.03
C ARG A 141 -11.12 13.53 -2.12
N GLU A 142 -10.95 14.58 -1.32
CA GLU A 142 -9.87 14.65 -0.31
C GLU A 142 -10.06 13.69 0.86
N GLY A 143 -11.30 13.27 1.15
CA GLY A 143 -11.63 12.39 2.27
C GLY A 143 -12.81 11.45 1.96
N PRO A 144 -13.02 10.44 2.81
CA PRO A 144 -14.03 9.39 2.61
C PRO A 144 -15.44 9.88 2.98
N GLY A 145 -16.02 10.74 2.14
CA GLY A 145 -17.33 11.32 2.36
C GLY A 145 -17.71 12.38 1.34
N THR A 146 -19.00 12.65 1.18
CA THR A 146 -19.50 13.63 0.19
C THR A 146 -19.27 15.08 0.60
N GLU A 147 -19.00 15.32 1.87
CA GLU A 147 -18.68 16.60 2.48
C GLU A 147 -17.26 17.08 2.17
N TYR A 148 -16.37 16.17 1.77
CA TYR A 148 -14.99 16.49 1.42
C TYR A 148 -14.91 17.09 0.00
N PRO A 149 -13.99 18.05 -0.24
CA PRO A 149 -13.81 18.67 -1.54
C PRO A 149 -13.50 17.68 -2.66
N ASP A 150 -13.98 17.97 -3.87
CA ASP A 150 -13.60 17.26 -5.09
C ASP A 150 -12.20 17.73 -5.55
N ILE A 151 -11.28 16.79 -5.79
CA ILE A 151 -9.94 17.08 -6.34
C ILE A 151 -9.77 16.64 -7.79
N ALA A 152 -10.62 15.73 -8.27
CA ALA A 152 -10.65 15.33 -9.66
C ALA A 152 -12.03 14.81 -10.09
N SER A 153 -12.27 14.80 -11.39
CA SER A 153 -13.35 14.01 -12.00
C SER A 153 -12.72 12.92 -12.86
N LEU A 154 -13.11 11.68 -12.63
CA LEU A 154 -12.53 10.52 -13.29
C LEU A 154 -13.52 10.02 -14.36
N PRO A 155 -13.07 9.70 -15.58
CA PRO A 155 -13.89 9.00 -16.55
C PRO A 155 -14.10 7.54 -16.14
N GLU A 156 -15.14 6.93 -16.70
CA GLU A 156 -15.40 5.50 -16.57
C GLU A 156 -14.28 4.68 -17.22
N GLY A 157 -13.91 3.56 -16.59
CA GLY A 157 -12.86 2.65 -17.01
C GLY A 157 -11.44 3.10 -16.67
N MET A 158 -11.28 4.27 -16.04
CA MET A 158 -9.96 4.79 -15.68
C MET A 158 -9.25 3.83 -14.70
N PRO A 159 -8.05 3.34 -15.03
CA PRO A 159 -7.30 2.45 -14.16
C PRO A 159 -6.79 3.21 -12.93
N LEU A 160 -6.81 2.54 -11.78
CA LEU A 160 -6.33 3.04 -10.50
C LEU A 160 -5.86 1.88 -9.62
N ILE A 161 -5.21 2.20 -8.50
CA ILE A 161 -4.92 1.26 -7.42
C ILE A 161 -5.89 1.53 -6.27
N LEU A 162 -6.58 0.49 -5.82
CA LEU A 162 -7.33 0.47 -4.57
C LEU A 162 -6.31 0.28 -3.44
N TYR A 163 -5.94 1.38 -2.80
CA TYR A 163 -4.87 1.39 -1.81
C TYR A 163 -5.36 0.81 -0.49
N SER A 164 -6.45 1.36 0.05
CA SER A 164 -7.04 0.93 1.32
C SER A 164 -8.57 1.13 1.33
N ASN A 165 -9.25 0.38 2.19
CA ASN A 165 -10.67 0.58 2.53
C ASN A 165 -10.77 1.40 3.80
N SER A 166 -11.53 2.50 3.78
CA SER A 166 -11.70 3.35 4.95
C SER A 166 -12.82 2.88 5.89
N HIS A 167 -13.59 1.85 5.50
CA HIS A 167 -14.77 1.33 6.20
C HIS A 167 -15.86 2.38 6.48
N VAL A 168 -15.78 3.53 5.80
CA VAL A 168 -16.83 4.55 5.88
C VAL A 168 -17.90 4.15 4.88
N GLU A 169 -19.04 3.70 5.39
CA GLU A 169 -20.16 3.30 4.55
C GLU A 169 -20.95 4.51 4.05
N PHE A 170 -21.36 4.47 2.80
CA PHE A 170 -22.34 5.35 2.20
C PHE A 170 -23.21 4.56 1.21
N ASN A 171 -24.53 4.55 1.41
CA ASN A 171 -25.49 3.87 0.53
C ASN A 171 -25.15 2.39 0.23
N GLY A 172 -24.69 1.64 1.24
CA GLY A 172 -24.39 0.21 1.13
C GLY A 172 -23.07 -0.14 0.45
N PHE A 173 -22.20 0.85 0.22
CA PHE A 173 -20.82 0.67 -0.25
C PHE A 173 -19.87 1.52 0.58
N GLU A 174 -18.58 1.20 0.57
CA GLU A 174 -17.60 1.87 1.41
C GLU A 174 -16.74 2.85 0.62
N TRP A 175 -16.06 3.77 1.29
CA TRP A 175 -15.08 4.66 0.64
C TRP A 175 -13.71 4.01 0.58
N PHE A 176 -13.04 4.17 -0.56
CA PHE A 176 -11.71 3.62 -0.80
C PHE A 176 -10.74 4.73 -1.07
N ARG A 177 -9.57 4.64 -0.43
CA ARG A 177 -8.42 5.43 -0.84
C ARG A 177 -7.86 4.84 -2.12
N VAL A 178 -7.72 5.67 -3.14
CA VAL A 178 -7.25 5.26 -4.47
C VAL A 178 -6.08 6.10 -4.93
N VAL A 179 -5.21 5.47 -5.72
CA VAL A 179 -4.05 6.11 -6.34
C VAL A 179 -4.25 6.06 -7.85
N LEU A 180 -4.19 7.22 -8.49
CA LEU A 180 -4.28 7.34 -9.95
C LEU A 180 -2.91 7.07 -10.60
N SER A 181 -2.93 6.77 -11.90
CA SER A 181 -1.71 6.58 -12.70
C SER A 181 -0.84 7.84 -12.79
N ASP A 182 -1.41 9.03 -12.57
CA ASP A 182 -0.68 10.30 -12.50
C ASP A 182 -0.16 10.63 -11.09
N GLY A 183 -0.27 9.70 -10.14
CA GLY A 183 0.24 9.83 -8.78
C GLY A 183 -0.68 10.56 -7.80
N ARG A 184 -1.81 11.12 -8.26
CA ARG A 184 -2.79 11.72 -7.33
C ARG A 184 -3.43 10.67 -6.45
N VAL A 185 -3.63 11.03 -5.19
CA VAL A 185 -4.26 10.20 -4.17
C VAL A 185 -5.51 10.90 -3.67
N GLY A 186 -6.59 10.14 -3.47
CA GLY A 186 -7.82 10.64 -2.88
C GLY A 186 -8.76 9.49 -2.56
N TYR A 187 -10.00 9.81 -2.24
CA TYR A 187 -11.03 8.84 -1.91
C TYR A 187 -12.10 8.80 -3.00
N GLN A 188 -12.53 7.59 -3.34
CA GLN A 188 -13.65 7.37 -4.26
C GLN A 188 -14.59 6.34 -3.65
N TRP A 189 -15.89 6.56 -3.86
CA TRP A 189 -16.95 5.73 -3.32
C TRP A 189 -16.98 4.35 -4.01
N GLY A 190 -17.09 3.28 -3.24
CA GLY A 190 -17.05 1.88 -3.69
C GLY A 190 -18.13 1.52 -4.69
N GLY A 191 -19.29 2.18 -4.62
CA GLY A 191 -20.40 2.01 -5.57
C GLY A 191 -20.09 2.45 -7.01
N ILE A 192 -18.93 3.09 -7.24
CA ILE A 192 -18.42 3.49 -8.56
C ILE A 192 -16.99 2.97 -8.78
N LEU A 193 -16.61 1.89 -8.11
CA LEU A 193 -15.32 1.22 -8.23
C LEU A 193 -15.51 -0.24 -8.62
N CYS A 194 -14.54 -0.78 -9.36
CA CYS A 194 -14.38 -2.23 -9.51
C CYS A 194 -12.94 -2.66 -9.26
N SER A 195 -12.77 -3.90 -8.80
CA SER A 195 -11.47 -4.56 -8.59
C SER A 195 -11.21 -5.59 -9.69
N GLU A 196 -9.97 -5.73 -10.15
CA GLU A 196 -9.67 -6.64 -11.27
C GLU A 196 -9.51 -8.11 -10.85
N ASP A 197 -8.77 -8.38 -9.77
CA ASP A 197 -8.30 -9.73 -9.45
C ASP A 197 -8.98 -10.40 -8.25
N GLN A 198 -9.74 -9.65 -7.46
CA GLN A 198 -10.38 -10.16 -6.25
C GLN A 198 -11.70 -9.46 -5.96
N GLU A 199 -12.63 -10.17 -5.35
CA GLU A 199 -13.82 -9.55 -4.77
C GLU A 199 -13.42 -8.82 -3.48
N LEU A 200 -13.84 -7.57 -3.36
CA LEU A 200 -13.57 -6.73 -2.20
C LEU A 200 -14.91 -6.29 -1.58
N PRO A 201 -15.12 -6.54 -0.28
CA PRO A 201 -16.25 -5.97 0.44
C PRO A 201 -16.29 -4.45 0.27
N GLY A 202 -17.49 -3.88 0.18
CA GLY A 202 -17.67 -2.44 0.02
C GLY A 202 -17.51 -1.90 -1.40
N LEU A 203 -17.06 -2.70 -2.38
CA LEU A 203 -17.04 -2.33 -3.80
C LEU A 203 -18.33 -2.73 -4.52
N LEU A 204 -18.59 -2.08 -5.66
CA LEU A 204 -19.72 -2.43 -6.51
C LEU A 204 -19.61 -3.86 -7.05
N ARG A 205 -18.43 -4.22 -7.58
CA ARG A 205 -18.20 -5.50 -8.30
C ARG A 205 -16.74 -5.72 -8.66
N MET A 206 -16.45 -6.93 -9.13
CA MET A 206 -15.25 -7.19 -9.92
C MET A 206 -15.37 -6.59 -11.33
N CYS A 207 -14.26 -6.12 -11.88
CA CYS A 207 -14.20 -5.59 -13.24
C CYS A 207 -14.50 -6.71 -14.25
N GLY A 208 -15.28 -6.39 -15.29
CA GLY A 208 -15.66 -7.36 -16.32
C GLY A 208 -16.77 -8.36 -15.94
N ALA A 209 -17.17 -8.45 -14.66
CA ALA A 209 -18.30 -9.27 -14.24
C ALA A 209 -19.64 -8.65 -14.69
N THR A 210 -20.19 -9.05 -15.84
CA THR A 210 -21.51 -8.57 -16.30
C THR A 210 -22.58 -8.88 -15.26
N ASN A 211 -23.37 -7.86 -14.85
CA ASN A 211 -24.58 -8.01 -14.04
C ASN A 211 -25.55 -9.02 -14.64
#